data_AF-A0A0U4Z5T5-F1
#
_entry.id   AF-A0A0U4Z5T5-F1
#
_cell.length_a   1.000
_cell.length_b   1.000
_cell.length_c   1.000
_cell.angle_alpha   90.00
_cell.angle_beta   90.00
_cell.angle_gamma   90.00
#
_symmetry.space_group_name_H-M   'P 1'
#
loop_
_entity.id
_entity.type
_entity.pdbx_description
1 polymer ?
#
loop_
_entity_poly.entity_id
_entity_poly.type
_entity_poly.pdbx_seq_one_letter_code
_entity_poly.pdbx_strand_id
1 'polypeptide(L)'
;MGRSKMGKRNDITNTTFPNSSPAITRSKISTSVISNLTHSDSIHRCTLTSVTITRLPDVSPTTKGSATTSLRRCVVTNSTLSNTSGRRCNMDGSTLHNVRAARSLQATNSTMSNVSSVRRVQVVNSTVTDGTAMARSEARDSVVAESAVYRSALEKSRVVKSRVKRSRLKDCDITDCVILNTDFTGMVLRNGVWRNGKLVGSVGEGAVAATKDGKKLELPEKVETNPEGWMHDLASETESSVCDDSETEEEDEDLPPPYKP
;
A
#
# COMPACT_ATOMS: atom_id res chain seq x y z
N MET A 1 2.77 19.89 -33.95
CA MET A 1 3.15 20.92 -32.95
C MET A 1 1.86 21.48 -32.35
N GLY A 2 1.77 21.87 -31.08
CA GLY A 2 2.79 21.87 -30.03
C GLY A 2 2.26 21.33 -28.69
N ARG A 3 3.19 20.93 -27.81
CA ARG A 3 2.86 20.57 -26.42
C ARG A 3 2.52 21.86 -25.66
N SER A 4 1.30 21.97 -25.14
CA SER A 4 0.92 23.00 -24.19
C SER A 4 1.77 22.86 -22.92
N LYS A 5 2.81 23.71 -22.77
CA LYS A 5 3.51 23.89 -21.50
C LYS A 5 2.61 24.69 -20.57
N MET A 6 1.72 24.01 -19.85
CA MET A 6 0.93 24.64 -18.80
C MET A 6 1.85 25.15 -17.67
N GLY A 7 1.52 26.33 -17.12
CA GLY A 7 2.48 27.22 -16.47
C GLY A 7 3.25 26.70 -15.25
N LYS A 8 4.39 27.34 -14.97
CA LYS A 8 5.17 27.16 -13.72
C LYS A 8 4.36 27.71 -12.54
N ARG A 9 4.07 26.86 -11.53
CA ARG A 9 3.32 27.22 -10.31
C ARG A 9 1.95 27.86 -10.61
N ASN A 10 0.98 27.03 -10.96
CA ASN A 10 -0.42 27.45 -11.01
C ASN A 10 -1.13 27.02 -9.72
N ASP A 11 -1.93 27.90 -9.14
CA ASP A 11 -2.92 27.54 -8.13
C ASP A 11 -4.25 27.27 -8.89
N ILE A 12 -4.67 26.01 -8.94
CA ILE A 12 -5.82 25.52 -9.69
C ILE A 12 -6.93 25.21 -8.69
N THR A 13 -8.09 25.85 -8.82
CA THR A 13 -9.19 25.72 -7.86
C THR A 13 -10.51 25.46 -8.58
N ASN A 14 -11.40 24.68 -7.95
CA ASN A 14 -12.78 24.44 -8.43
C ASN A 14 -12.88 24.06 -9.91
N THR A 15 -11.96 23.23 -10.40
CA THR A 15 -11.86 22.87 -11.83
C THR A 15 -12.11 21.38 -12.05
N THR A 16 -12.91 21.07 -13.07
CA THR A 16 -13.04 19.70 -13.60
C THR A 16 -12.24 19.60 -14.89
N PHE A 17 -11.33 18.62 -14.98
CA PHE A 17 -10.57 18.32 -16.20
C PHE A 17 -11.15 17.06 -16.86
N PRO A 18 -12.09 17.18 -17.82
CA PRO A 18 -12.81 16.05 -18.39
C PRO A 18 -12.03 15.30 -19.48
N ASN A 19 -11.02 15.92 -20.08
CA ASN A 19 -10.11 15.33 -21.05
C ASN A 19 -8.78 16.04 -20.87
N SER A 20 -7.82 15.37 -20.25
CA SER A 20 -6.50 15.96 -20.06
C SER A 20 -5.44 14.90 -20.31
N SER A 21 -4.36 15.32 -20.96
CA SER A 21 -3.08 14.60 -20.93
C SER A 21 -2.04 15.42 -20.16
N PRO A 22 -2.24 15.72 -18.86
CA PRO A 22 -1.58 16.84 -18.24
C PRO A 22 -0.32 16.38 -17.51
N ALA A 23 0.84 16.88 -17.96
CA ALA A 23 2.06 16.84 -17.16
C ALA A 23 2.01 17.96 -16.10
N ILE A 24 1.15 17.83 -15.08
CA ILE A 24 1.00 18.86 -14.05
C ILE A 24 2.22 18.83 -13.14
N THR A 25 2.97 19.94 -13.08
CA THR A 25 4.24 19.99 -12.35
C THR A 25 4.33 21.25 -11.49
N ARG A 26 4.63 21.07 -10.19
CA ARG A 26 4.83 22.17 -9.21
C ARG A 26 3.62 23.09 -9.02
N SER A 27 2.40 22.56 -9.11
CA SER A 27 1.13 23.30 -8.93
C SER A 27 0.49 22.99 -7.58
N LYS A 28 -0.39 23.88 -7.09
CA LYS A 28 -1.39 23.52 -6.08
C LYS A 28 -2.71 23.29 -6.78
N ILE A 29 -3.43 22.25 -6.37
CA ILE A 29 -4.76 21.93 -6.88
C ILE A 29 -5.68 21.75 -5.68
N SER A 30 -6.75 22.54 -5.60
CA SER A 30 -7.74 22.40 -4.54
C SER A 30 -9.17 22.23 -5.07
N THR A 31 -9.97 21.43 -4.37
CA THR A 31 -11.42 21.30 -4.60
C THR A 31 -11.75 21.01 -6.07
N SER A 32 -11.06 20.04 -6.67
CA SER A 32 -11.06 19.83 -8.13
C SER A 32 -11.19 18.36 -8.51
N VAL A 33 -11.72 18.08 -9.70
CA VAL A 33 -11.88 16.71 -10.23
C VAL A 33 -10.99 16.55 -11.47
N ILE A 34 -10.10 15.57 -11.43
CA ILE A 34 -9.23 15.22 -12.56
C ILE A 34 -9.65 13.84 -13.04
N SER A 35 -10.36 13.79 -14.18
CA SER A 35 -10.91 12.57 -14.73
C SER A 35 -10.30 12.21 -16.09
N ASN A 36 -10.59 10.99 -16.55
CA ASN A 36 -10.19 10.47 -17.86
C ASN A 36 -8.67 10.51 -18.12
N LEU A 37 -7.88 10.37 -17.05
CA LEU A 37 -6.43 10.30 -17.17
C LEU A 37 -5.98 9.01 -17.86
N THR A 38 -4.96 9.17 -18.68
CA THR A 38 -4.26 8.13 -19.41
C THR A 38 -3.00 7.69 -18.67
N HIS A 39 -2.29 6.72 -19.25
CA HIS A 39 -1.03 6.23 -18.70
C HIS A 39 0.17 7.17 -18.89
N SER A 40 0.12 8.04 -19.91
CA SER A 40 1.15 9.05 -20.15
C SER A 40 1.09 10.20 -19.15
N ASP A 41 0.07 10.24 -18.29
CA ASP A 41 -0.19 11.37 -17.42
C ASP A 41 0.56 11.28 -16.10
N SER A 42 1.11 12.43 -15.72
CA SER A 42 1.98 12.53 -14.56
C SER A 42 1.73 13.83 -13.80
N ILE A 43 1.58 13.68 -12.48
CA ILE A 43 1.42 14.79 -11.55
C ILE A 43 2.64 14.78 -10.64
N HIS A 44 3.44 15.84 -10.68
CA HIS A 44 4.79 15.88 -10.12
C HIS A 44 5.01 17.09 -9.21
N ARG A 45 5.55 16.87 -8.00
CA ARG A 45 5.85 17.95 -7.03
C ARG A 45 4.65 18.89 -6.77
N CYS A 46 3.42 18.37 -6.82
CA CYS A 46 2.18 19.13 -6.63
C CYS A 46 1.63 18.98 -5.20
N THR A 47 0.81 19.94 -4.78
CA THR A 47 -0.02 19.86 -3.57
C THR A 47 -1.47 19.66 -4.00
N LEU A 48 -2.10 18.59 -3.56
CA LEU A 48 -3.50 18.24 -3.86
C LEU A 48 -4.31 18.34 -2.56
N THR A 49 -5.41 19.09 -2.57
CA THR A 49 -6.27 19.28 -1.38
C THR A 49 -7.74 19.16 -1.76
N SER A 50 -8.48 18.20 -1.20
CA SER A 50 -9.87 17.92 -1.62
C SER A 50 -9.99 17.67 -3.14
N VAL A 51 -9.07 16.87 -3.70
CA VAL A 51 -9.03 16.52 -5.12
C VAL A 51 -9.51 15.09 -5.33
N THR A 52 -10.34 14.88 -6.35
CA THR A 52 -10.74 13.53 -6.79
C THR A 52 -10.03 13.22 -8.10
N ILE A 53 -9.23 12.14 -8.12
CA ILE A 53 -8.58 11.62 -9.33
C ILE A 53 -9.22 10.29 -9.73
N THR A 54 -9.82 10.26 -10.92
CA THR A 54 -10.53 9.09 -11.45
C THR A 54 -10.11 8.78 -12.89
N ARG A 55 -9.36 7.68 -13.06
CA ARG A 55 -9.17 7.05 -14.37
C ARG A 55 -10.24 5.97 -14.56
N LEU A 56 -10.86 5.91 -15.74
CA LEU A 56 -11.74 4.79 -16.11
C LEU A 56 -10.92 3.49 -16.15
N PRO A 57 -11.45 2.36 -15.64
CA PRO A 57 -10.75 1.08 -15.73
C PRO A 57 -10.53 0.69 -17.19
N ASP A 58 -9.32 0.23 -17.49
CA ASP A 58 -8.95 -0.22 -18.84
C ASP A 58 -9.76 -1.47 -19.19
N VAL A 59 -10.50 -1.45 -20.31
CA VAL A 59 -11.47 -2.51 -20.67
C VAL A 59 -10.78 -3.75 -21.27
N SER A 60 -9.44 -3.80 -21.26
CA SER A 60 -8.66 -4.94 -21.76
C SER A 60 -8.07 -5.79 -20.62
N PRO A 61 -8.61 -6.99 -20.35
CA PRO A 61 -8.13 -7.86 -19.27
C PRO A 61 -6.83 -8.62 -19.59
N THR A 62 -6.24 -8.43 -20.78
CA THR A 62 -5.17 -9.30 -21.31
C THR A 62 -3.74 -8.78 -21.13
N THR A 63 -3.54 -7.52 -20.74
CA THR A 63 -2.20 -6.96 -20.50
C THR A 63 -1.88 -6.84 -19.00
N LYS A 64 -0.86 -7.58 -18.53
CA LYS A 64 -0.29 -7.50 -17.17
C LYS A 64 0.41 -6.16 -16.83
N GLY A 65 0.04 -5.09 -17.54
CA GLY A 65 0.57 -3.74 -17.42
C GLY A 65 -0.54 -2.71 -17.63
N SER A 66 -1.60 -2.75 -16.79
CA SER A 66 -2.55 -1.62 -16.72
C SER A 66 -1.77 -0.37 -16.36
N ALA A 67 -1.69 0.53 -17.32
CA ALA A 67 -0.74 1.61 -17.30
C ALA A 67 -1.37 2.80 -16.56
N THR A 68 -0.96 2.99 -15.31
CA THR A 68 -1.58 3.96 -14.39
C THR A 68 -0.98 5.35 -14.53
N THR A 69 -1.79 6.39 -14.39
CA THR A 69 -1.32 7.75 -14.09
C THR A 69 -0.33 7.73 -12.94
N SER A 70 0.79 8.47 -13.06
CA SER A 70 1.84 8.48 -12.03
C SER A 70 1.84 9.77 -11.20
N LEU A 71 1.62 9.62 -9.90
CA LEU A 71 1.73 10.70 -8.91
C LEU A 71 3.11 10.61 -8.25
N ARG A 72 3.95 11.65 -8.41
CA ARG A 72 5.36 11.63 -7.97
C ARG A 72 5.71 12.83 -7.10
N ARG A 73 6.34 12.61 -5.93
CA ARG A 73 6.83 13.69 -5.04
C ARG A 73 5.73 14.68 -4.60
N CYS A 74 4.48 14.25 -4.45
CA CYS A 74 3.34 15.13 -4.16
C CYS A 74 2.92 15.11 -2.69
N VAL A 75 2.25 16.17 -2.24
CA VAL A 75 1.50 16.22 -0.97
C VAL A 75 0.03 16.09 -1.31
N VAL A 76 -0.70 15.25 -0.58
CA VAL A 76 -2.10 14.91 -0.85
C VAL A 76 -2.89 14.99 0.45
N THR A 77 -3.94 15.80 0.49
CA THR A 77 -4.73 16.03 1.69
C THR A 77 -6.22 15.91 1.36
N ASN A 78 -6.99 15.19 2.18
CA ASN A 78 -8.45 15.01 2.05
C ASN A 78 -8.91 14.62 0.63
N SER A 79 -8.11 13.82 -0.09
CA SER A 79 -8.27 13.57 -1.52
C SER A 79 -8.49 12.09 -1.83
N THR A 80 -9.24 11.80 -2.90
CA THR A 80 -9.54 10.43 -3.34
C THR A 80 -8.81 10.14 -4.64
N LEU A 81 -7.86 9.22 -4.62
CA LEU A 81 -7.09 8.81 -5.79
C LEU A 81 -7.43 7.37 -6.15
N SER A 82 -7.99 7.17 -7.34
CA SER A 82 -8.27 5.84 -7.88
C SER A 82 -7.41 5.56 -9.11
N ASN A 83 -7.07 4.28 -9.34
CA ASN A 83 -6.37 3.84 -10.56
C ASN A 83 -5.03 4.57 -10.84
N THR A 84 -4.40 5.12 -9.80
CA THR A 84 -3.25 6.05 -9.86
C THR A 84 -2.10 5.52 -9.01
N SER A 85 -0.90 5.37 -9.58
CA SER A 85 0.28 4.88 -8.84
C SER A 85 1.04 6.01 -8.16
N GLY A 86 1.34 5.86 -6.87
CA GLY A 86 2.04 6.88 -6.06
C GLY A 86 3.52 6.55 -5.80
N ARG A 87 4.43 7.52 -5.98
CA ARG A 87 5.86 7.40 -5.63
C ARG A 87 6.39 8.64 -4.89
N ARG A 88 7.01 8.45 -3.71
CA ARG A 88 7.60 9.54 -2.89
C ARG A 88 6.58 10.61 -2.45
N CYS A 89 5.33 10.25 -2.17
CA CYS A 89 4.27 11.20 -1.77
C CYS A 89 3.95 11.14 -0.28
N ASN A 90 3.47 12.26 0.27
CA ASN A 90 2.86 12.33 1.61
C ASN A 90 1.34 12.45 1.48
N MET A 91 0.59 11.71 2.27
CA MET A 91 -0.87 11.62 2.24
C MET A 91 -1.46 11.80 3.64
N ASP A 92 -2.45 12.67 3.76
CA ASP A 92 -3.22 12.89 4.99
C ASP A 92 -4.72 12.91 4.68
N GLY A 93 -5.56 12.28 5.51
CA GLY A 93 -7.01 12.25 5.34
C GLY A 93 -7.50 11.66 4.00
N SER A 94 -6.68 10.86 3.30
CA SER A 94 -6.84 10.59 1.87
C SER A 94 -7.05 9.11 1.55
N THR A 95 -7.63 8.81 0.38
CA THR A 95 -7.94 7.43 -0.05
C THR A 95 -7.15 7.04 -1.30
N LEU A 96 -6.51 5.87 -1.27
CA LEU A 96 -5.94 5.16 -2.41
C LEU A 96 -6.78 3.91 -2.70
N HIS A 97 -7.45 3.85 -3.85
CA HIS A 97 -8.31 2.72 -4.22
C HIS A 97 -7.97 2.14 -5.61
N ASN A 98 -7.92 0.81 -5.71
CA ASN A 98 -7.60 0.08 -6.95
C ASN A 98 -6.28 0.56 -7.59
N VAL A 99 -5.20 0.53 -6.82
CA VAL A 99 -3.90 1.09 -7.20
C VAL A 99 -2.90 -0.02 -7.50
N ARG A 100 -2.27 0.01 -8.68
CA ARG A 100 -1.25 -0.99 -9.03
C ARG A 100 -0.02 -0.94 -8.12
N ALA A 101 0.51 0.27 -7.86
CA ALA A 101 1.73 0.43 -7.08
C ALA A 101 1.76 1.72 -6.23
N ALA A 102 2.13 1.56 -4.96
CA ALA A 102 2.43 2.62 -4.02
C ALA A 102 3.85 2.40 -3.46
N ARG A 103 4.80 3.31 -3.71
CA ARG A 103 6.22 3.14 -3.29
C ARG A 103 6.78 4.37 -2.60
N SER A 104 7.42 4.19 -1.44
CA SER A 104 8.01 5.30 -0.67
C SER A 104 6.96 6.36 -0.31
N LEU A 105 5.82 5.95 0.25
CA LEU A 105 4.76 6.86 0.68
C LEU A 105 4.75 7.03 2.20
N GLN A 106 4.25 8.18 2.66
CA GLN A 106 3.78 8.37 4.03
C GLN A 106 2.28 8.59 3.96
N ALA A 107 1.51 7.88 4.78
CA ALA A 107 0.05 7.93 4.81
C ALA A 107 -0.43 8.04 6.26
N THR A 108 -1.12 9.14 6.58
CA THR A 108 -1.70 9.43 7.90
C THR A 108 -3.22 9.58 7.75
N ASN A 109 -4.03 9.12 8.70
CA ASN A 109 -5.49 9.28 8.67
C ASN A 109 -6.15 8.81 7.34
N SER A 110 -5.54 7.84 6.66
CA SER A 110 -5.78 7.52 5.25
C SER A 110 -6.27 6.08 5.05
N THR A 111 -6.83 5.80 3.88
CA THR A 111 -7.30 4.44 3.51
C THR A 111 -6.60 3.94 2.25
N MET A 112 -6.15 2.69 2.26
CA MET A 112 -5.55 1.99 1.13
C MET A 112 -6.31 0.68 0.88
N SER A 113 -7.02 0.60 -0.22
CA SER A 113 -7.89 -0.53 -0.58
C SER A 113 -7.58 -1.06 -1.98
N ASN A 114 -7.48 -2.38 -2.11
CA ASN A 114 -7.16 -3.05 -3.37
C ASN A 114 -5.89 -2.46 -4.02
N VAL A 115 -4.78 -2.49 -3.28
CA VAL A 115 -3.48 -1.98 -3.74
C VAL A 115 -2.53 -3.13 -4.01
N SER A 116 -2.26 -3.42 -5.29
CA SER A 116 -1.55 -4.64 -5.72
C SER A 116 -0.09 -4.69 -5.25
N SER A 117 0.53 -3.56 -4.92
CA SER A 117 1.87 -3.52 -4.32
C SER A 117 2.12 -2.23 -3.54
N VAL A 118 2.44 -2.35 -2.25
CA VAL A 118 2.72 -1.26 -1.30
C VAL A 118 4.12 -1.46 -0.72
N ARG A 119 5.15 -0.78 -1.28
CA ARG A 119 6.57 -1.03 -0.94
C ARG A 119 7.26 0.17 -0.29
N ARG A 120 7.95 -0.04 0.85
CA ARG A 120 8.66 1.04 1.59
C ARG A 120 7.71 2.17 2.01
N VAL A 121 6.49 1.85 2.45
CA VAL A 121 5.46 2.82 2.86
C VAL A 121 5.35 2.89 4.39
N GLN A 122 5.10 4.07 4.94
CA GLN A 122 4.75 4.27 6.35
C GLN A 122 3.27 4.65 6.45
N VAL A 123 2.54 3.94 7.31
CA VAL A 123 1.08 4.01 7.46
C VAL A 123 0.76 4.30 8.94
N VAL A 124 0.04 5.37 9.25
CA VAL A 124 -0.23 5.82 10.64
C VAL A 124 -1.71 6.19 10.79
N ASN A 125 -2.38 5.71 11.85
CA ASN A 125 -3.81 5.96 12.09
C ASN A 125 -4.68 5.73 10.84
N SER A 126 -4.41 4.65 10.11
CA SER A 126 -4.85 4.44 8.73
C SER A 126 -5.34 3.00 8.52
N THR A 127 -6.14 2.79 7.46
CA THR A 127 -6.69 1.47 7.12
C THR A 127 -6.06 0.92 5.85
N VAL A 128 -5.67 -0.35 5.87
CA VAL A 128 -5.20 -1.12 4.70
C VAL A 128 -6.09 -2.35 4.54
N THR A 129 -6.69 -2.55 3.36
CA THR A 129 -7.73 -3.57 3.16
C THR A 129 -7.77 -4.13 1.73
N ASP A 130 -8.65 -5.11 1.52
CA ASP A 130 -9.12 -5.62 0.22
C ASP A 130 -8.00 -6.21 -0.66
N GLY A 131 -7.27 -7.21 -0.15
CA GLY A 131 -6.22 -7.91 -0.92
C GLY A 131 -4.91 -7.13 -1.08
N THR A 132 -4.72 -6.05 -0.33
CA THR A 132 -3.53 -5.19 -0.46
C THR A 132 -2.23 -5.93 -0.07
N ALA A 133 -1.19 -5.80 -0.90
CA ALA A 133 0.10 -6.45 -0.68
C ALA A 133 1.19 -5.47 -0.18
N MET A 134 1.46 -5.47 1.13
CA MET A 134 2.47 -4.64 1.79
C MET A 134 3.83 -5.34 1.89
N ALA A 135 4.91 -4.71 1.40
CA ALA A 135 6.27 -5.25 1.43
C ALA A 135 7.33 -4.24 1.90
N ARG A 136 8.11 -4.59 2.93
CA ARG A 136 9.13 -3.69 3.52
C ARG A 136 8.53 -2.35 4.00
N SER A 137 7.36 -2.40 4.61
CA SER A 137 6.56 -1.23 5.01
C SER A 137 6.33 -1.19 6.52
N GLU A 138 5.85 -0.07 7.04
CA GLU A 138 5.59 0.14 8.47
C GLU A 138 4.13 0.57 8.65
N ALA A 139 3.43 -0.03 9.61
CA ALA A 139 2.06 0.36 9.98
C ALA A 139 2.00 0.60 11.50
N ARG A 140 1.43 1.73 11.92
CA ARG A 140 1.33 2.09 13.33
C ARG A 140 -0.05 2.64 13.68
N ASP A 141 -0.58 2.24 14.84
CA ASP A 141 -1.89 2.68 15.34
C ASP A 141 -2.99 2.48 14.25
N SER A 142 -2.89 1.40 13.45
CA SER A 142 -3.57 1.22 12.15
C SER A 142 -4.40 -0.07 12.07
N VAL A 143 -5.23 -0.21 11.04
CA VAL A 143 -5.97 -1.44 10.73
C VAL A 143 -5.44 -2.07 9.44
N VAL A 144 -5.16 -3.37 9.45
CA VAL A 144 -4.73 -4.15 8.28
C VAL A 144 -5.64 -5.38 8.14
N ALA A 145 -6.53 -5.38 7.16
CA ALA A 145 -7.52 -6.43 6.93
C ALA A 145 -7.29 -7.12 5.58
N GLU A 146 -7.56 -8.43 5.51
CA GLU A 146 -7.65 -9.21 4.26
C GLU A 146 -6.46 -8.98 3.29
N SER A 147 -5.26 -8.81 3.86
CA SER A 147 -4.07 -8.31 3.16
C SER A 147 -2.89 -9.27 3.26
N ALA A 148 -1.89 -9.08 2.39
CA ALA A 148 -0.60 -9.78 2.43
C ALA A 148 0.50 -8.85 2.92
N VAL A 149 1.28 -9.26 3.93
CA VAL A 149 2.26 -8.43 4.64
C VAL A 149 3.60 -9.14 4.68
N TYR A 150 4.66 -8.53 4.18
CA TYR A 150 5.97 -9.17 4.02
C TYR A 150 7.16 -8.27 4.38
N ARG A 151 8.07 -8.75 5.24
CA ARG A 151 9.26 -7.98 5.68
C ARG A 151 8.92 -6.60 6.28
N SER A 152 7.75 -6.49 6.91
CA SER A 152 7.18 -5.23 7.41
C SER A 152 7.24 -5.14 8.94
N ALA A 153 7.00 -3.95 9.48
CA ALA A 153 6.81 -3.73 10.92
C ALA A 153 5.39 -3.22 11.19
N LEU A 154 4.72 -3.76 12.21
CA LEU A 154 3.38 -3.34 12.62
C LEU A 154 3.39 -3.10 14.13
N GLU A 155 2.96 -1.92 14.56
CA GLU A 155 2.91 -1.52 15.98
C GLU A 155 1.51 -1.01 16.34
N LYS A 156 0.98 -1.40 17.51
CA LYS A 156 -0.32 -0.93 18.05
C LYS A 156 -1.49 -1.05 17.06
N SER A 157 -1.42 -2.03 16.18
CA SER A 157 -2.30 -2.14 15.02
C SER A 157 -3.21 -3.36 15.12
N ARG A 158 -4.40 -3.28 14.52
CA ARG A 158 -5.31 -4.42 14.41
C ARG A 158 -5.08 -5.12 13.08
N VAL A 159 -4.84 -6.43 13.10
CA VAL A 159 -4.61 -7.24 11.89
C VAL A 159 -5.64 -8.36 11.80
N VAL A 160 -6.38 -8.43 10.70
CA VAL A 160 -7.54 -9.33 10.53
C VAL A 160 -7.43 -10.10 9.22
N LYS A 161 -7.69 -11.42 9.21
CA LYS A 161 -7.79 -12.27 8.01
C LYS A 161 -6.61 -12.14 7.03
N SER A 162 -5.42 -11.79 7.53
CA SER A 162 -4.28 -11.36 6.71
C SER A 162 -3.10 -12.32 6.78
N ARG A 163 -2.36 -12.47 5.67
CA ARG A 163 -1.12 -13.25 5.55
C ARG A 163 0.06 -12.38 5.99
N VAL A 164 0.88 -12.80 6.97
CA VAL A 164 1.99 -12.00 7.51
C VAL A 164 3.27 -12.83 7.48
N LYS A 165 4.36 -12.37 6.85
CA LYS A 165 5.57 -13.19 6.65
C LYS A 165 6.86 -12.39 6.87
N ARG A 166 7.86 -12.96 7.54
CA ARG A 166 9.19 -12.35 7.79
C ARG A 166 9.13 -10.94 8.41
N SER A 167 8.12 -10.66 9.22
CA SER A 167 7.77 -9.31 9.71
C SER A 167 8.05 -9.16 11.21
N ARG A 168 7.78 -7.97 11.77
CA ARG A 168 7.77 -7.71 13.23
C ARG A 168 6.40 -7.16 13.64
N LEU A 169 5.80 -7.70 14.70
CA LEU A 169 4.53 -7.23 15.27
C LEU A 169 4.76 -6.78 16.73
N LYS A 170 4.21 -5.63 17.15
CA LYS A 170 4.33 -5.13 18.52
C LYS A 170 3.01 -4.52 19.00
N ASP A 171 2.53 -4.92 20.17
CA ASP A 171 1.29 -4.38 20.78
C ASP A 171 0.02 -4.47 19.87
N CYS A 172 -0.03 -5.46 18.96
CA CYS A 172 -1.10 -5.62 17.97
C CYS A 172 -2.22 -6.59 18.43
N ASP A 173 -3.45 -6.35 17.95
CA ASP A 173 -4.60 -7.28 18.07
C ASP A 173 -4.78 -8.03 16.76
N ILE A 174 -4.63 -9.35 16.80
CA ILE A 174 -4.51 -10.23 15.64
C ILE A 174 -5.69 -11.21 15.63
N THR A 175 -6.42 -11.32 14.52
CA THR A 175 -7.57 -12.25 14.38
C THR A 175 -7.57 -12.95 13.01
N ASP A 176 -7.80 -14.26 12.97
CA ASP A 176 -7.90 -15.08 11.75
C ASP A 176 -6.66 -15.00 10.83
N CYS A 177 -5.47 -14.86 11.42
CA CYS A 177 -4.27 -14.41 10.70
C CYS A 177 -3.25 -15.50 10.39
N VAL A 178 -2.44 -15.14 9.39
CA VAL A 178 -1.43 -15.79 8.53
C VAL A 178 0.09 -15.81 8.84
N ILE A 179 0.55 -15.86 10.11
CA ILE A 179 1.89 -15.39 10.58
C ILE A 179 3.10 -16.35 10.35
N LEU A 180 3.82 -16.27 9.23
CA LEU A 180 5.08 -17.02 8.98
C LEU A 180 6.35 -16.30 9.44
N ASN A 181 7.26 -17.00 10.14
CA ASN A 181 8.64 -16.54 10.42
C ASN A 181 8.73 -15.07 10.87
N THR A 182 7.87 -14.67 11.81
CA THR A 182 7.63 -13.27 12.18
C THR A 182 7.78 -13.15 13.68
N ASP A 183 8.53 -12.14 14.12
CA ASP A 183 8.77 -11.86 15.53
C ASP A 183 7.59 -11.06 16.08
N PHE A 184 7.09 -11.38 17.28
CA PHE A 184 5.96 -10.67 17.86
C PHE A 184 6.03 -10.52 19.38
N THR A 185 5.66 -9.35 19.89
CA THR A 185 5.68 -9.01 21.33
C THR A 185 4.46 -8.20 21.76
N GLY A 186 3.91 -8.49 22.96
CA GLY A 186 2.74 -7.79 23.49
C GLY A 186 1.43 -8.00 22.70
N MET A 187 1.31 -9.13 21.99
CA MET A 187 0.16 -9.44 21.13
C MET A 187 -1.11 -9.79 21.92
N VAL A 188 -2.26 -9.49 21.32
CA VAL A 188 -3.46 -10.32 21.50
C VAL A 188 -3.62 -11.15 20.22
N LEU A 189 -3.48 -12.48 20.33
CA LEU A 189 -3.70 -13.41 19.22
C LEU A 189 -5.06 -14.07 19.39
N ARG A 190 -5.83 -14.21 18.30
CA ARG A 190 -7.09 -14.97 18.24
C ARG A 190 -7.13 -15.80 16.96
N ASN A 191 -7.52 -17.06 17.03
CA ASN A 191 -7.66 -17.98 15.89
C ASN A 191 -6.36 -17.99 15.03
N GLY A 192 -5.25 -18.55 15.55
CA GLY A 192 -3.92 -18.49 14.89
C GLY A 192 -3.15 -19.82 14.73
N VAL A 193 -2.33 -19.94 13.68
CA VAL A 193 -1.66 -21.20 13.22
C VAL A 193 -0.16 -21.04 12.85
N TRP A 194 0.68 -20.43 13.69
CA TRP A 194 1.92 -19.79 13.25
C TRP A 194 3.23 -20.10 14.00
N ARG A 195 4.28 -20.35 13.21
CA ARG A 195 5.53 -21.09 13.52
C ARG A 195 6.72 -20.35 12.85
N ASN A 196 7.91 -20.22 13.44
CA ASN A 196 8.40 -20.74 14.72
C ASN A 196 8.24 -19.74 15.89
N GLY A 197 6.98 -19.36 16.16
CA GLY A 197 6.57 -18.47 17.26
C GLY A 197 6.45 -19.11 18.66
N LYS A 198 5.61 -20.12 18.95
CA LYS A 198 4.83 -21.03 18.08
C LYS A 198 3.40 -21.23 18.64
N LEU A 199 2.35 -21.19 17.80
CA LEU A 199 1.17 -22.05 18.00
C LEU A 199 0.38 -22.28 16.72
N VAL A 200 0.09 -23.55 16.41
CA VAL A 200 0.05 -24.10 15.04
C VAL A 200 -1.29 -24.72 14.64
N GLY A 201 -2.35 -24.15 15.18
CA GLY A 201 -3.77 -24.45 15.02
C GLY A 201 -4.49 -23.44 15.93
N SER A 202 -5.54 -22.72 15.52
CA SER A 202 -6.56 -22.96 14.48
C SER A 202 -6.85 -21.73 13.59
N VAL A 203 -7.61 -21.92 12.51
CA VAL A 203 -8.63 -20.97 11.99
C VAL A 203 -9.80 -21.86 11.57
N GLY A 204 -11.02 -21.57 12.00
CA GLY A 204 -12.09 -22.56 12.18
C GLY A 204 -12.41 -22.74 13.67
N GLU A 205 -13.51 -23.41 14.02
CA GLU A 205 -14.00 -23.43 15.40
C GLU A 205 -13.04 -24.11 16.38
N GLY A 206 -12.77 -23.41 17.48
CA GLY A 206 -11.70 -23.71 18.44
C GLY A 206 -10.86 -22.46 18.69
N ALA A 207 -11.39 -21.50 19.44
CA ALA A 207 -10.77 -20.19 19.62
C ALA A 207 -9.53 -20.27 20.53
N VAL A 208 -8.33 -20.23 19.94
CA VAL A 208 -7.11 -20.07 20.72
C VAL A 208 -6.81 -18.59 20.92
N ALA A 209 -6.67 -18.16 22.17
CA ALA A 209 -6.32 -16.80 22.55
C ALA A 209 -5.04 -16.73 23.41
N ALA A 210 -4.12 -15.85 23.04
CA ALA A 210 -2.93 -15.51 23.83
C ALA A 210 -2.90 -14.00 24.07
N THR A 211 -2.60 -13.60 25.31
CA THR A 211 -2.70 -12.19 25.74
C THR A 211 -1.35 -11.53 26.00
N LYS A 212 -1.39 -10.20 26.08
CA LYS A 212 -0.25 -9.29 26.17
C LYS A 212 0.74 -9.59 27.31
N ASP A 213 0.27 -10.20 28.40
CA ASP A 213 1.06 -10.48 29.61
C ASP A 213 1.60 -11.92 29.66
N GLY A 214 1.55 -12.67 28.55
CA GLY A 214 1.99 -14.07 28.50
C GLY A 214 1.08 -15.06 29.24
N LYS A 215 -0.01 -14.59 29.87
CA LYS A 215 -1.05 -15.46 30.41
C LYS A 215 -1.80 -16.17 29.28
N LYS A 216 -1.62 -17.48 29.25
CA LYS A 216 -2.38 -18.43 28.44
C LYS A 216 -3.84 -18.40 28.90
N LEU A 217 -4.78 -18.18 27.98
CA LEU A 217 -6.18 -18.51 28.24
C LEU A 217 -6.33 -20.03 28.09
N GLU A 218 -6.74 -20.72 29.17
CA GLU A 218 -7.03 -22.14 29.12
C GLU A 218 -8.39 -22.38 28.45
N LEU A 219 -8.42 -23.26 27.44
CA LEU A 219 -9.60 -23.91 26.82
C LEU A 219 -9.07 -25.13 25.99
N PRO A 220 -9.91 -26.10 25.57
CA PRO A 220 -9.72 -27.50 25.93
C PRO A 220 -8.96 -28.39 24.92
N GLU A 221 -8.65 -29.61 25.39
CA GLU A 221 -7.99 -30.68 24.63
C GLU A 221 -8.84 -31.25 23.48
N LYS A 222 -8.73 -30.64 22.30
CA LYS A 222 -8.56 -31.38 21.02
C LYS A 222 -8.19 -30.42 19.89
N VAL A 223 -7.03 -30.64 19.28
CA VAL A 223 -6.56 -29.92 18.09
C VAL A 223 -6.06 -30.93 17.07
N GLU A 224 -6.95 -31.34 16.17
CA GLU A 224 -6.61 -31.95 14.87
C GLU A 224 -7.28 -31.06 13.81
N THR A 225 -6.58 -30.18 13.08
CA THR A 225 -5.58 -30.39 12.02
C THR A 225 -6.10 -31.08 10.76
N ASN A 226 -6.68 -30.29 9.85
CA ASN A 226 -6.57 -30.54 8.41
C ASN A 226 -5.82 -29.37 7.73
N PRO A 227 -4.49 -29.49 7.52
CA PRO A 227 -3.66 -28.47 6.89
C PRO A 227 -3.48 -28.63 5.37
N GLU A 228 -4.02 -29.67 4.72
CA GLU A 228 -3.69 -29.95 3.30
C GLU A 228 -4.20 -28.86 2.35
N GLY A 229 -5.40 -28.31 2.61
CA GLY A 229 -5.94 -27.14 1.91
C GLY A 229 -5.19 -25.82 2.19
N TRP A 230 -4.24 -25.81 3.13
CA TRP A 230 -3.52 -24.62 3.58
C TRP A 230 -2.07 -24.58 3.06
N MET A 231 -1.63 -25.63 2.35
CA MET A 231 -0.24 -25.86 1.96
C MET A 231 0.02 -25.98 0.45
N HIS A 232 -1.00 -26.18 -0.40
CA HIS A 232 -0.76 -26.59 -1.78
C HIS A 232 -0.11 -25.54 -2.72
N ASP A 233 -0.10 -24.25 -2.35
CA ASP A 233 0.62 -23.18 -3.08
C ASP A 233 2.03 -22.88 -2.54
N LEU A 234 2.64 -23.80 -1.78
CA LEU A 234 4.03 -23.67 -1.33
C LEU A 234 5.08 -23.78 -2.46
N ALA A 235 4.67 -24.07 -3.70
CA ALA A 235 5.57 -24.30 -4.84
C ALA A 235 5.26 -23.47 -6.12
N SER A 236 4.17 -22.71 -6.19
CA SER A 236 3.71 -22.05 -7.44
C SER A 236 4.17 -20.59 -7.59
N GLU A 237 4.30 -19.83 -6.50
CA GLU A 237 4.62 -18.40 -6.57
C GLU A 237 6.14 -18.10 -6.55
N THR A 238 6.82 -18.66 -7.56
CA THR A 238 8.09 -18.14 -8.06
C THR A 238 7.88 -16.69 -8.53
N GLU A 239 8.42 -15.73 -7.76
CA GLU A 239 8.96 -14.40 -8.15
C GLU A 239 8.30 -13.59 -9.30
N SER A 240 7.03 -13.82 -9.64
CA SER A 240 6.41 -13.36 -10.90
C SER A 240 5.65 -12.02 -10.81
N SER A 241 6.08 -11.16 -9.88
CA SER A 241 6.35 -9.76 -10.25
C SER A 241 7.31 -9.11 -9.26
N VAL A 242 8.52 -9.67 -9.17
CA VAL A 242 9.69 -8.78 -9.05
C VAL A 242 9.75 -8.01 -10.37
N CYS A 243 8.97 -6.93 -10.48
CA CYS A 243 9.09 -5.99 -11.58
C CYS A 243 10.45 -5.32 -11.43
N ASP A 244 11.40 -5.91 -12.16
CA ASP A 244 12.67 -5.37 -12.64
C ASP A 244 13.23 -4.23 -11.78
N ASP A 245 14.26 -4.55 -11.00
CA ASP A 245 15.03 -3.56 -10.23
C ASP A 245 16.01 -2.84 -11.18
N SER A 246 15.49 -2.36 -12.32
CA SER A 246 16.13 -1.33 -13.13
C SER A 246 16.09 -0.02 -12.34
N GLU A 247 17.03 0.10 -11.41
CA GLU A 247 17.40 1.34 -10.75
C GLU A 247 18.03 2.30 -11.78
N THR A 248 17.18 2.78 -12.70
CA THR A 248 17.38 4.10 -13.32
C THR A 248 17.13 5.15 -12.26
N GLU A 249 18.13 5.29 -11.39
CA GLU A 249 18.45 6.57 -10.80
C GLU A 249 18.81 7.48 -11.99
N GLU A 250 17.83 8.20 -12.52
CA GLU A 250 18.10 9.45 -13.24
C GLU A 250 18.74 10.39 -12.21
N GLU A 251 20.06 10.27 -12.07
CA GLU A 251 20.90 11.32 -11.53
C GLU A 251 20.65 12.54 -12.42
N ASP A 252 20.02 13.57 -11.83
CA ASP A 252 19.97 14.91 -12.42
C ASP A 252 21.43 15.39 -12.46
N GLU A 253 22.17 15.07 -13.53
CA GLU A 253 23.55 15.53 -13.75
C GLU A 253 23.59 17.07 -13.87
N ASP A 254 23.70 17.75 -12.73
CA ASP A 254 24.16 19.13 -12.60
C ASP A 254 25.67 19.22 -12.95
N LEU A 255 26.03 18.75 -14.16
CA LEU A 255 27.36 18.97 -14.71
C LEU A 255 27.54 20.48 -14.93
N PRO A 256 28.59 21.11 -14.36
CA PRO A 256 28.85 22.52 -14.59
C PRO A 256 29.09 22.77 -16.09
N PRO A 257 28.62 23.89 -16.65
CA PRO A 257 28.79 24.18 -18.07
C PRO A 257 30.30 24.23 -18.41
N PRO A 258 30.71 23.69 -19.57
CA PRO A 258 32.12 23.63 -19.93
C PRO A 258 32.69 25.05 -20.07
N TYR A 259 33.69 25.36 -19.25
CA TYR A 259 34.51 26.55 -19.44
C TYR A 259 35.15 26.51 -20.83
N LYS A 260 34.93 27.56 -21.62
CA LYS A 260 35.73 27.81 -22.82
C LYS A 260 36.96 28.65 -22.44
N PRO A 261 38.12 28.41 -23.07
CA PRO A 261 39.29 29.29 -22.95
C PRO A 261 39.04 30.65 -23.60
#